data_AF-A0A6P0KFT4-F1
#
_entry.id   AF-A0A6P0KFT4-F1
#
_cell.length_a   1.000
_cell.length_b   1.000
_cell.length_c   1.000
_cell.angle_alpha   90.00
_cell.angle_beta   90.00
_cell.angle_gamma   90.00
#
_symmetry.space_group_name_H-M   'P 1'
#
loop_
_entity.id
_entity.type
_entity.pdbx_description
1 polymer ?
#
loop_
_entity_poly.entity_id
_entity_poly.type
_entity_poly.pdbx_seq_one_letter_code
_entity_poly.pdbx_strand_id
1 'polypeptide(L)'
;MTTTEGWEFTQKVIKVGFNRDVRKYFRDIKSDSRRDNGRAVLRNSLLIKDNDSALQVLNKQMYFYLGLKDNRQAIATIPEQWARRVGSNRPQLVIIYRPKLKGSIKTGNYLLHLPHYLGKRNPPLPEYKKGNWQGLLTLKDNSKLIVNGFSPQETEKTVNSLSRFINSEYLPGNFKIGQVKNSPYLEIEVKPHRADYYSQGQGQIEPDWRCYYD
;
A
#
# COMPACT_ATOMS: atom_id res chain seq x y z
N MET A 1 28.68 -5.83 -45.96
CA MET A 1 29.26 -5.51 -44.65
C MET A 1 29.45 -6.81 -43.90
N THR A 2 30.69 -7.21 -43.71
CA THR A 2 31.11 -8.45 -43.04
C THR A 2 30.71 -8.39 -41.57
N THR A 3 29.98 -9.40 -41.11
CA THR A 3 29.39 -9.51 -39.76
C THR A 3 30.41 -9.48 -38.62
N THR A 4 31.70 -9.63 -38.91
CA THR A 4 32.82 -9.61 -37.96
C THR A 4 33.10 -8.23 -37.36
N GLU A 5 32.92 -7.13 -38.11
CA GLU A 5 33.21 -5.77 -37.62
C GLU A 5 32.29 -5.37 -36.46
N GLY A 6 31.03 -5.83 -36.48
CA GLY A 6 30.06 -5.55 -35.42
C GLY A 6 30.37 -6.28 -34.11
N TRP A 7 30.87 -7.51 -34.18
CA TRP A 7 31.16 -8.33 -33.01
C TRP A 7 32.40 -7.84 -32.25
N GLU A 8 33.51 -7.60 -32.97
CA GLU A 8 34.74 -7.09 -32.36
C GLU A 8 34.53 -5.71 -31.72
N PHE A 9 33.77 -4.85 -32.39
CA PHE A 9 33.37 -3.55 -31.84
C PHE A 9 32.55 -3.72 -30.56
N THR A 10 31.57 -4.63 -30.57
CA THR A 10 30.72 -4.92 -29.40
C THR A 10 31.55 -5.44 -28.22
N GLN A 11 32.48 -6.37 -28.46
CA GLN A 11 33.39 -6.88 -27.43
C GLN A 11 34.24 -5.76 -26.81
N LYS A 12 34.77 -4.86 -27.66
CA LYS A 12 35.55 -3.70 -27.21
C LYS A 12 34.72 -2.77 -26.33
N VAL A 13 33.50 -2.44 -26.75
CA VAL A 13 32.58 -1.56 -25.98
C VAL A 13 32.25 -2.19 -24.63
N ILE A 14 31.90 -3.48 -24.61
CA ILE A 14 31.59 -4.23 -23.39
C ILE A 14 32.79 -4.23 -22.43
N LYS A 15 33.99 -4.58 -22.92
CA LYS A 15 35.22 -4.61 -22.13
C LYS A 15 35.52 -3.25 -21.51
N VAL A 16 35.49 -2.19 -22.31
CA VAL A 16 35.81 -0.83 -21.86
C VAL A 16 34.78 -0.33 -20.84
N GLY A 17 33.48 -0.47 -21.15
CA GLY A 17 32.40 -0.03 -20.29
C GLY A 17 32.41 -0.74 -18.94
N PHE A 18 32.51 -2.06 -18.96
CA PHE A 18 32.53 -2.88 -17.75
C PHE A 18 33.77 -2.63 -16.89
N ASN A 19 34.98 -2.59 -17.48
CA ASN A 19 36.21 -2.35 -16.72
C ASN A 19 36.22 -0.96 -16.07
N ARG A 20 35.62 0.04 -16.71
CA ARG A 20 35.42 1.38 -16.13
C ARG A 20 34.53 1.31 -14.90
N ASP A 21 33.42 0.59 -14.97
CA ASP A 21 32.48 0.40 -13.86
C ASP A 21 33.14 -0.33 -12.67
N VAL A 22 33.87 -1.41 -12.93
CA VAL A 22 34.62 -2.16 -11.91
C VAL A 22 35.63 -1.26 -11.21
N ARG A 23 36.44 -0.50 -11.97
CA ARG A 23 37.41 0.44 -11.38
C ARG A 23 36.75 1.54 -10.56
N LYS A 24 35.59 2.04 -11.01
CA LYS A 24 34.81 3.06 -10.28
C LYS A 24 34.27 2.50 -8.96
N TYR A 25 33.73 1.29 -8.95
CA TYR A 25 33.20 0.64 -7.73
C TYR A 25 34.31 0.38 -6.70
N PHE A 26 35.53 0.07 -7.16
CA PHE A 26 36.69 -0.18 -6.31
C PHE A 26 37.65 1.02 -6.19
N ARG A 27 37.17 2.24 -6.44
CA ARG A 27 38.00 3.47 -6.44
C ARG A 27 38.64 3.74 -5.08
N ASP A 28 37.99 3.29 -4.01
CA ASP A 28 38.33 3.67 -2.63
C ASP A 28 39.39 2.75 -2.01
N ILE A 29 39.87 1.73 -2.74
CA ILE A 29 40.90 0.81 -2.27
C ILE A 29 42.27 1.51 -2.31
N LYS A 30 42.76 1.95 -1.13
CA LYS A 30 44.20 2.20 -0.92
C LYS A 30 44.91 0.84 -0.98
N SER A 31 46.02 0.77 -1.71
CA SER A 31 46.74 -0.44 -2.11
C SER A 31 46.79 -1.52 -1.02
N ASP A 32 45.85 -2.47 -1.10
CA ASP A 32 45.87 -3.66 -0.27
C ASP A 32 46.81 -4.66 -0.97
N SER A 33 48.01 -4.80 -0.43
CA SER A 33 49.14 -5.52 -1.05
C SER A 33 49.13 -7.02 -0.81
N ARG A 34 48.12 -7.55 -0.10
CA ARG A 34 47.97 -9.00 0.13
C ARG A 34 47.50 -9.69 -1.15
N ARG A 35 48.24 -10.70 -1.57
CA ARG A 35 48.12 -11.39 -2.88
C ARG A 35 46.98 -12.40 -2.93
N ASP A 36 46.42 -12.72 -1.79
CA ASP A 36 45.75 -13.98 -1.52
C ASP A 36 44.31 -13.79 -1.03
N ASN A 37 43.99 -12.69 -0.32
CA ASN A 37 42.62 -12.32 0.02
C ASN A 37 42.51 -10.80 0.19
N GLY A 38 41.85 -10.12 -0.75
CA GLY A 38 41.68 -8.67 -0.66
C GLY A 38 40.81 -8.09 -1.78
N ARG A 39 40.22 -6.91 -1.54
CA ARG A 39 39.39 -6.20 -2.52
C ARG A 39 40.18 -5.84 -3.79
N ALA A 40 41.51 -5.69 -3.67
CA ALA A 40 42.41 -5.45 -4.81
C ALA A 40 42.51 -6.68 -5.74
N VAL A 41 42.58 -7.88 -5.18
CA VAL A 41 42.58 -9.14 -5.94
C VAL A 41 41.24 -9.33 -6.65
N LEU A 42 40.13 -9.10 -5.94
CA LEU A 42 38.77 -9.11 -6.52
C LEU A 42 38.60 -8.10 -7.65
N ARG A 43 39.10 -6.88 -7.48
CA ARG A 43 39.09 -5.88 -8.56
C ARG A 43 39.81 -6.41 -9.80
N ASN A 44 41.02 -6.96 -9.64
CA ASN A 44 41.84 -7.40 -10.74
C ASN A 44 41.31 -8.69 -11.40
N SER A 45 40.68 -9.59 -10.63
CA SER A 45 40.06 -10.81 -11.18
C SER A 45 38.80 -10.51 -11.96
N LEU A 46 38.05 -9.46 -11.60
CA LEU A 46 36.85 -9.02 -12.29
C LEU A 46 37.12 -8.18 -13.54
N LEU A 47 38.34 -7.69 -13.79
CA LEU A 47 38.62 -7.02 -15.06
C LEU A 47 38.58 -8.02 -16.23
N ILE A 48 37.95 -7.61 -17.32
CA ILE A 48 37.96 -8.32 -18.60
C ILE A 48 39.31 -8.09 -19.29
N LYS A 49 39.98 -9.19 -19.65
CA LYS A 49 41.27 -9.27 -20.36
C LYS A 49 41.05 -9.76 -21.78
N ASP A 50 42.04 -9.53 -22.65
CA ASP A 50 41.97 -9.91 -24.07
C ASP A 50 41.92 -11.43 -24.31
N ASN A 51 42.41 -12.21 -23.34
CA ASN A 51 42.43 -13.67 -23.41
C ASN A 51 41.30 -14.35 -22.62
N ASP A 52 40.33 -13.59 -22.09
CA ASP A 52 39.20 -14.19 -21.41
C ASP A 52 38.24 -14.84 -22.42
N SER A 53 37.75 -16.04 -22.09
CA SER A 53 36.68 -16.67 -22.84
C SER A 53 35.33 -15.96 -22.62
N ALA A 54 34.38 -16.14 -23.54
CA ALA A 54 33.04 -15.56 -23.40
C ALA A 54 32.36 -15.94 -22.08
N LEU A 55 32.57 -17.18 -21.62
CA LEU A 55 32.04 -17.65 -20.33
C LEU A 55 32.70 -16.94 -19.14
N GLN A 56 34.01 -16.70 -19.20
CA GLN A 56 34.72 -15.93 -18.17
C GLN A 56 34.24 -14.48 -18.12
N VAL A 57 34.02 -13.86 -19.28
CA VAL A 57 33.44 -12.50 -19.38
C VAL A 57 32.05 -12.44 -18.75
N LEU A 58 31.17 -13.37 -19.11
CA LEU A 58 29.81 -13.44 -18.59
C LEU A 58 29.79 -13.65 -17.06
N ASN A 59 30.62 -14.58 -16.56
CA ASN A 59 30.71 -14.86 -15.12
C ASN A 59 31.18 -13.63 -14.33
N LYS A 60 32.19 -12.90 -14.84
CA LYS A 60 32.67 -11.66 -14.21
C LYS A 60 31.57 -10.61 -14.18
N GLN A 61 30.82 -10.44 -15.27
CA GLN A 61 29.72 -9.49 -15.38
C GLN A 61 28.57 -9.81 -14.43
N MET A 62 28.11 -11.06 -14.41
CA MET A 62 27.04 -11.51 -13.52
C MET A 62 27.42 -11.33 -12.06
N TYR A 63 28.61 -11.77 -11.66
CA TYR A 63 29.05 -11.62 -10.28
C TYR A 63 29.18 -10.15 -9.87
N PHE A 64 29.73 -9.29 -10.72
CA PHE A 64 29.85 -7.87 -10.42
C PHE A 64 28.48 -7.18 -10.29
N TYR A 65 27.57 -7.40 -11.23
CA TYR A 65 26.28 -6.71 -11.22
C TYR A 65 25.32 -7.27 -10.17
N LEU A 66 25.18 -8.59 -10.06
CA LEU A 66 24.21 -9.23 -9.16
C LEU A 66 24.77 -9.46 -7.75
N GLY A 67 26.06 -9.81 -7.65
CA GLY A 67 26.67 -10.16 -6.36
C GLY A 67 27.25 -8.98 -5.59
N LEU A 68 27.69 -7.92 -6.28
CA LEU A 68 28.38 -6.78 -5.65
C LEU A 68 27.67 -5.44 -5.81
N LYS A 69 27.18 -5.12 -7.01
CA LYS A 69 26.59 -3.81 -7.31
C LYS A 69 25.12 -3.73 -6.92
N ASP A 70 24.36 -4.82 -7.13
CA ASP A 70 22.96 -4.89 -6.74
C ASP A 70 22.81 -5.28 -5.26
N ASN A 71 23.13 -4.32 -4.39
CA ASN A 71 22.99 -4.48 -2.94
C ASN A 71 21.54 -4.26 -2.46
N ARG A 72 20.56 -4.42 -3.36
CA ARG A 72 19.15 -4.30 -3.06
C ARG A 72 18.70 -5.61 -2.46
N GLN A 73 18.50 -5.66 -1.15
CA GLN A 73 17.61 -6.68 -0.59
C GLN A 73 16.25 -6.49 -1.29
N ALA A 74 15.82 -7.49 -2.05
CA ALA A 74 14.48 -7.53 -2.59
C ALA A 74 13.50 -7.74 -1.43
N ILE A 75 13.23 -6.68 -0.67
CA ILE A 75 12.22 -6.67 0.38
C ILE A 75 10.90 -6.42 -0.33
N ALA A 76 10.13 -7.49 -0.56
CA ALA A 76 8.74 -7.37 -0.95
C ALA A 76 7.95 -6.83 0.25
N THR A 77 7.80 -5.51 0.35
CA THR A 77 6.90 -4.87 1.32
C THR A 77 5.47 -4.88 0.77
N ILE A 78 4.81 -6.04 0.84
CA ILE A 78 3.38 -6.11 0.56
C ILE A 78 2.64 -5.71 1.85
N PRO A 79 1.80 -4.65 1.83
CA PRO A 79 0.96 -4.31 2.98
C PRO A 79 0.03 -5.47 3.31
N GLU A 80 0.03 -5.92 4.57
CA GLU A 80 -0.67 -7.12 5.06
C GLU A 80 -2.20 -7.09 4.87
N GLN A 81 -2.79 -5.91 4.59
CA GLN A 81 -4.23 -5.68 4.74
C GLN A 81 -5.11 -5.88 3.48
N TRP A 82 -4.56 -6.39 2.37
CA TRP A 82 -5.29 -6.54 1.09
C TRP A 82 -5.50 -7.98 0.58
N ALA A 83 -5.17 -9.02 1.35
CA ALA A 83 -5.68 -10.35 1.01
C ALA A 83 -7.20 -10.33 1.19
N ARG A 84 -7.94 -10.55 0.08
CA ARG A 84 -9.42 -10.63 0.01
C ARG A 84 -9.95 -11.26 1.29
N ARG A 85 -10.63 -10.49 2.15
CA ARG A 85 -11.25 -11.08 3.34
C ARG A 85 -12.37 -12.00 2.88
N VAL A 86 -12.38 -13.23 3.37
CA VAL A 86 -13.54 -14.11 3.25
C VAL A 86 -14.75 -13.33 3.81
N GLY A 87 -15.80 -13.17 3.00
CA GLY A 87 -16.98 -12.35 3.35
C GLY A 87 -16.95 -10.88 2.88
N SER A 88 -15.96 -10.47 2.08
CA SER A 88 -15.95 -9.16 1.41
C SER A 88 -16.89 -9.05 0.19
N ASN A 89 -17.45 -10.17 -0.28
CA ASN A 89 -18.41 -10.23 -1.39
C ASN A 89 -19.84 -10.06 -0.87
N ARG A 90 -20.09 -8.94 -0.18
CA ARG A 90 -21.42 -8.62 0.37
C ARG A 90 -21.81 -7.20 0.01
N PRO A 91 -23.12 -6.90 -0.06
CA PRO A 91 -23.59 -5.54 -0.24
C PRO A 91 -22.94 -4.59 0.76
N GLN A 92 -22.31 -3.53 0.29
CA GLN A 92 -21.60 -2.58 1.13
C GLN A 92 -21.83 -1.15 0.67
N LEU A 93 -22.12 -0.26 1.61
CA LEU A 93 -22.12 1.18 1.37
C LEU A 93 -20.82 1.76 1.95
N VAL A 94 -20.10 2.50 1.11
CA VAL A 94 -18.93 3.28 1.51
C VAL A 94 -19.34 4.74 1.61
N ILE A 95 -19.30 5.29 2.81
CA ILE A 95 -19.66 6.67 3.08
C ILE A 95 -18.37 7.47 3.23
N ILE A 96 -18.29 8.58 2.50
CA ILE A 96 -17.20 9.54 2.55
C ILE A 96 -17.68 10.76 3.31
N TYR A 97 -17.12 10.96 4.49
CA TYR A 97 -17.33 12.10 5.35
C TYR A 97 -16.25 13.16 5.10
N ARG A 98 -16.62 14.43 5.24
CA ARG A 98 -15.70 15.58 5.20
C ARG A 98 -15.88 16.48 6.43
N PRO A 99 -14.81 17.16 6.87
CA PRO A 99 -14.91 18.19 7.90
C PRO A 99 -15.93 19.28 7.58
N LYS A 100 -16.68 19.69 8.61
CA LYS A 100 -17.51 20.90 8.58
C LYS A 100 -16.66 22.10 9.02
N LEU A 101 -15.70 22.52 8.19
CA LEU A 101 -14.83 23.66 8.49
C LEU A 101 -15.43 24.97 7.92
N LYS A 102 -15.39 26.04 8.71
CA LYS A 102 -15.62 27.41 8.22
C LYS A 102 -14.31 27.95 7.61
N GLY A 103 -13.99 27.56 6.37
CA GLY A 103 -12.80 28.02 5.66
C GLY A 103 -12.31 27.08 4.56
N SER A 104 -11.50 27.60 3.63
CA SER A 104 -11.06 26.93 2.38
C SER A 104 -10.12 25.72 2.57
N ILE A 105 -9.80 25.32 3.80
CA ILE A 105 -8.88 24.21 4.05
C ILE A 105 -9.71 22.92 4.14
N LYS A 106 -10.02 22.34 2.98
CA LYS A 106 -10.62 21.00 2.88
C LYS A 106 -9.51 19.95 3.01
N THR A 107 -9.21 19.48 4.22
CA THR A 107 -8.26 18.37 4.38
C THR A 107 -8.87 17.20 5.15
N GLY A 108 -8.93 16.05 4.46
CA GLY A 108 -9.38 14.78 5.01
C GLY A 108 -10.70 14.29 4.41
N ASN A 109 -10.66 13.14 3.74
CA ASN A 109 -11.84 12.31 3.49
C ASN A 109 -11.83 11.19 4.55
N TYR A 110 -12.91 11.04 5.31
CA TYR A 110 -13.04 9.96 6.28
C TYR A 110 -13.99 8.91 5.74
N LEU A 111 -13.50 7.69 5.58
CA LEU A 111 -14.30 6.58 5.07
C LEU A 111 -14.98 5.84 6.22
N LEU A 112 -16.25 5.54 6.04
CA LEU A 112 -17.03 4.64 6.87
C LEU A 112 -17.62 3.55 5.99
N HIS A 113 -17.53 2.32 6.47
CA HIS A 113 -18.02 1.15 5.77
C HIS A 113 -19.25 0.59 6.48
N LEU A 114 -20.33 0.41 5.74
CA LEU A 114 -21.58 -0.13 6.23
C LEU A 114 -21.87 -1.46 5.52
N PRO A 115 -21.74 -2.61 6.22
CA PRO A 115 -22.00 -3.93 5.64
C PRO A 115 -23.51 -4.20 5.51
N HIS A 116 -23.87 -5.11 4.60
CA HIS A 116 -25.25 -5.57 4.34
C HIS A 116 -26.24 -4.44 4.11
N TYR A 117 -25.81 -3.43 3.35
CA TYR A 117 -26.64 -2.26 3.07
C TYR A 117 -27.85 -2.62 2.19
N LEU A 118 -29.03 -2.13 2.56
CA LEU A 118 -30.32 -2.41 1.91
C LEU A 118 -30.45 -1.90 0.45
N GLY A 119 -29.49 -1.12 -0.04
CA GLY A 119 -29.45 -0.66 -1.44
C GLY A 119 -30.26 0.59 -1.77
N LYS A 120 -30.91 1.22 -0.77
CA LYS A 120 -31.68 2.47 -0.96
C LYS A 120 -30.77 3.59 -1.51
N ARG A 121 -31.18 4.26 -2.58
CA ARG A 121 -30.48 5.45 -3.09
C ARG A 121 -30.75 6.66 -2.18
N ASN A 122 -29.76 7.54 -2.06
CA ASN A 122 -29.82 8.78 -1.26
C ASN A 122 -30.25 8.55 0.22
N PRO A 123 -29.55 7.68 0.99
CA PRO A 123 -29.86 7.51 2.41
C PRO A 123 -29.69 8.81 3.21
N PRO A 124 -30.56 9.14 4.16
CA PRO A 124 -30.32 10.24 5.09
C PRO A 124 -29.21 9.86 6.08
N LEU A 125 -27.97 10.24 5.76
CA LEU A 125 -26.79 9.90 6.57
C LEU A 125 -26.57 10.93 7.69
N PRO A 126 -26.24 10.49 8.91
CA PRO A 126 -26.07 11.41 10.03
C PRO A 126 -24.75 12.21 9.89
N GLU A 127 -24.82 13.51 10.19
CA GLU A 127 -23.64 14.27 10.64
C GLU A 127 -23.30 13.85 12.06
N TYR A 128 -22.02 13.85 12.41
CA TYR A 128 -21.58 13.52 13.76
C TYR A 128 -20.22 14.14 14.08
N LYS A 129 -19.88 14.20 15.37
CA LYS A 129 -18.55 14.62 15.82
C LYS A 129 -17.62 13.41 15.91
N LYS A 130 -16.59 13.37 15.08
CA LYS A 130 -15.54 12.36 15.09
C LYS A 130 -14.59 12.58 16.26
N GLY A 131 -14.09 11.50 16.87
CA GLY A 131 -13.09 11.56 17.94
C GLY A 131 -12.48 10.20 18.29
N ASN A 132 -12.08 10.04 19.56
CA ASN A 132 -11.29 8.92 20.06
C ASN A 132 -12.10 7.74 20.65
N TRP A 133 -13.44 7.79 20.60
CA TRP A 133 -14.29 6.69 21.04
C TRP A 133 -14.66 5.80 19.87
N GLN A 134 -14.34 4.52 19.94
CA GLN A 134 -14.67 3.54 18.91
C GLN A 134 -15.90 2.73 19.32
N GLY A 135 -16.92 2.78 18.48
CA GLY A 135 -18.07 1.89 18.52
C GLY A 135 -17.89 0.79 17.49
N LEU A 136 -17.96 -0.45 17.94
CA LEU A 136 -17.88 -1.64 17.13
C LEU A 136 -19.19 -2.41 17.25
N LEU A 137 -19.99 -2.41 16.19
CA LEU A 137 -21.14 -3.29 16.06
C LEU A 137 -20.74 -4.50 15.21
N THR A 138 -20.70 -5.67 15.82
CA THR A 138 -20.42 -6.95 15.15
C THR A 138 -21.74 -7.66 14.85
N LEU A 139 -22.06 -7.89 13.58
CA LEU A 139 -23.29 -8.55 13.13
C LEU A 139 -23.20 -10.08 13.26
N LYS A 140 -24.32 -10.79 13.02
CA LYS A 140 -24.39 -12.27 13.15
C LYS A 140 -23.36 -13.02 12.28
N ASP A 141 -23.00 -12.47 11.13
CA ASP A 141 -22.01 -13.05 10.20
C ASP A 141 -20.57 -12.57 10.49
N ASN A 142 -20.33 -11.95 11.66
CA ASN A 142 -19.07 -11.31 12.04
C ASN A 142 -18.64 -10.12 11.17
N SER A 143 -19.52 -9.61 10.30
CA SER A 143 -19.32 -8.31 9.68
C SER A 143 -19.35 -7.19 10.73
N LYS A 144 -18.66 -6.08 10.44
CA LYS A 144 -18.41 -5.03 11.43
C LYS A 144 -18.77 -3.67 10.88
N LEU A 145 -19.60 -2.94 11.62
CA LEU A 145 -19.74 -1.49 11.50
C LEU A 145 -18.85 -0.84 12.57
N ILE A 146 -17.92 -0.01 12.14
CA ILE A 146 -16.97 0.69 13.01
C ILE A 146 -17.19 2.20 12.86
N VAL A 147 -17.49 2.85 13.98
CA VAL A 147 -17.66 4.31 14.07
C VAL A 147 -16.68 4.85 15.09
N ASN A 148 -16.01 5.95 14.79
CA ASN A 148 -15.15 6.66 15.74
C ASN A 148 -15.77 8.02 16.09
N GLY A 149 -16.46 8.13 17.23
CA GLY A 149 -17.12 9.35 17.70
C GLY A 149 -16.34 10.11 18.77
N PHE A 150 -16.81 11.32 19.10
CA PHE A 150 -16.22 12.20 20.12
C PHE A 150 -16.51 11.76 21.56
N SER A 151 -17.66 11.15 21.80
CA SER A 151 -18.06 10.63 23.10
C SER A 151 -18.70 9.23 22.93
N PRO A 152 -18.86 8.46 24.02
CA PRO A 152 -19.61 7.20 23.98
C PRO A 152 -21.02 7.38 23.43
N GLN A 153 -21.72 8.43 23.86
CA GLN A 153 -23.11 8.71 23.49
C GLN A 153 -23.23 9.08 22.00
N GLU A 154 -22.32 9.92 21.50
CA GLU A 154 -22.29 10.29 20.08
C GLU A 154 -22.00 9.07 19.20
N THR A 155 -21.09 8.22 19.65
CA THR A 155 -20.73 6.97 18.98
C THR A 155 -21.92 6.03 18.90
N GLU A 156 -22.60 5.80 20.03
CA GLU A 156 -23.81 4.98 20.10
C GLU A 156 -24.92 5.52 19.20
N LYS A 157 -25.23 6.82 19.29
CA LYS A 157 -26.24 7.49 18.46
C LYS A 157 -25.96 7.31 16.97
N THR A 158 -24.69 7.45 16.56
CA THR A 158 -24.28 7.30 15.17
C THR A 158 -24.41 5.85 14.69
N VAL A 159 -23.97 4.88 15.50
CA VAL A 159 -24.13 3.44 15.20
C VAL A 159 -25.60 3.06 15.09
N ASN A 160 -26.44 3.53 16.02
CA ASN A 160 -27.89 3.28 16.02
C ASN A 160 -28.60 3.93 14.83
N SER A 161 -28.11 5.07 14.34
CA SER A 161 -28.65 5.72 13.15
C SER A 161 -28.27 4.93 11.88
N LEU A 162 -27.02 4.49 11.79
CA LEU A 162 -26.51 3.73 10.65
C LEU A 162 -27.02 2.29 10.58
N SER A 163 -27.27 1.65 11.72
CA SER A 163 -27.75 0.27 11.77
C SER A 163 -29.13 0.08 11.13
N ARG A 164 -29.93 1.13 11.05
CA ARG A 164 -31.24 1.14 10.35
C ARG A 164 -31.15 0.84 8.86
N PHE A 165 -29.97 1.00 8.28
CA PHE A 165 -29.71 0.76 6.87
C PHE A 165 -29.12 -0.62 6.58
N ILE A 166 -28.85 -1.40 7.62
CA ILE A 166 -28.33 -2.77 7.54
C ILE A 166 -29.53 -3.72 7.44
N ASN A 167 -29.43 -4.74 6.60
CA ASN A 167 -30.45 -5.80 6.53
C ASN A 167 -30.66 -6.43 7.93
N SER A 168 -31.92 -6.43 8.37
CA SER A 168 -32.36 -6.91 9.69
C SER A 168 -32.02 -8.37 9.95
N GLU A 169 -31.84 -9.20 8.92
CA GLU A 169 -31.45 -10.61 9.07
C GLU A 169 -30.10 -10.76 9.81
N TYR A 170 -29.20 -9.79 9.64
CA TYR A 170 -27.87 -9.76 10.27
C TYR A 170 -27.87 -9.08 11.65
N LEU A 171 -29.02 -8.56 12.09
CA LEU A 171 -29.25 -7.90 13.38
C LEU A 171 -30.10 -8.79 14.32
N PRO A 172 -30.07 -8.58 15.65
CA PRO A 172 -29.17 -7.69 16.37
C PRO A 172 -27.73 -8.21 16.34
N GLY A 173 -26.77 -7.30 16.46
CA GLY A 173 -25.35 -7.61 16.61
C GLY A 173 -24.87 -7.41 18.06
N ASN A 174 -23.60 -7.73 18.31
CA ASN A 174 -22.91 -7.39 19.55
C ASN A 174 -22.29 -6.00 19.43
N PHE A 175 -22.78 -5.05 20.23
CA PHE A 175 -22.26 -3.68 20.25
C PHE A 175 -21.30 -3.45 21.42
N LYS A 176 -20.12 -2.92 21.13
CA LYS A 176 -19.11 -2.55 22.12
C LYS A 176 -18.60 -1.14 21.85
N ILE A 177 -18.38 -0.39 22.92
CA ILE A 177 -17.72 0.93 22.88
C ILE A 177 -16.44 0.86 23.69
N GLY A 178 -15.35 1.42 23.14
CA GLY A 178 -14.09 1.56 23.84
C GLY A 178 -13.39 2.86 23.47
N GLN A 179 -12.62 3.43 24.40
CA GLN A 179 -11.80 4.60 24.14
C GLN A 179 -10.43 4.16 23.58
N VAL A 180 -10.01 4.77 22.48
CA VAL A 180 -8.66 4.57 21.92
C VAL A 180 -7.67 5.46 22.67
N LYS A 181 -6.90 4.86 23.59
CA LYS A 181 -5.85 5.57 24.36
C LYS A 181 -4.72 6.03 23.42
N ASN A 182 -4.11 7.18 23.71
CA ASN A 182 -3.01 7.78 22.94
C ASN A 182 -3.34 8.01 21.45
N SER A 183 -4.61 8.23 21.12
CA SER A 183 -5.04 8.36 19.74
C SER A 183 -4.66 9.72 19.13
N PRO A 184 -4.08 9.75 17.92
CA PRO A 184 -3.88 10.99 17.16
C PRO A 184 -5.15 11.46 16.44
N TYR A 185 -6.34 10.90 16.72
CA TYR A 185 -7.56 11.28 16.02
C TYR A 185 -7.93 12.74 16.32
N LEU A 186 -7.99 13.53 15.26
CA LEU A 186 -8.55 14.89 15.30
C LEU A 186 -10.03 14.83 15.68
N GLU A 187 -10.39 15.58 16.72
CA GLU A 187 -11.78 15.82 17.08
C GLU A 187 -12.38 16.85 16.15
N ILE A 188 -13.34 16.44 15.32
CA ILE A 188 -13.87 17.31 14.27
C ILE A 188 -15.30 16.94 13.92
N GLU A 189 -16.13 17.95 13.66
CA GLU A 189 -17.46 17.74 13.10
C GLU A 189 -17.33 17.30 11.64
N VAL A 190 -18.01 16.21 11.29
CA VAL A 190 -18.01 15.68 9.93
C VAL A 190 -19.42 15.57 9.39
N LYS A 191 -19.55 15.88 8.10
CA LYS A 191 -20.79 15.73 7.34
C LYS A 191 -20.60 14.76 6.17
N PRO A 192 -21.63 13.99 5.79
CA PRO A 192 -21.53 13.13 4.61
C PRO A 192 -21.28 14.00 3.38
N HIS A 193 -20.44 13.53 2.48
CA HIS A 193 -20.13 14.20 1.22
C HIS A 193 -20.46 13.31 0.01
N ARG A 194 -20.15 12.02 0.10
CA ARG A 194 -20.44 11.05 -0.95
C ARG A 194 -20.79 9.70 -0.34
N ALA A 195 -21.67 8.95 -0.97
CA ALA A 195 -21.91 7.55 -0.67
C ALA A 195 -21.83 6.72 -1.96
N ASP A 196 -21.04 5.65 -1.91
CA ASP A 196 -20.81 4.73 -3.01
C ASP A 196 -21.34 3.34 -2.60
N TYR A 197 -22.25 2.76 -3.39
CA TYR A 197 -22.83 1.45 -3.10
C TYR A 197 -22.22 0.36 -4.00
N TYR A 198 -21.94 -0.78 -3.38
CA TYR A 198 -21.36 -1.95 -4.02
C TYR A 198 -22.23 -3.17 -3.68
N SER A 199 -23.09 -3.61 -4.59
CA SER A 199 -24.00 -4.75 -4.38
C SER A 199 -23.23 -6.07 -4.21
N GLN A 200 -22.11 -6.22 -4.92
CA GLN A 200 -21.21 -7.38 -4.85
C GLN A 200 -19.98 -7.15 -3.95
N GLY A 201 -19.96 -6.06 -3.17
CA GLY A 201 -18.83 -5.71 -2.30
C GLY A 201 -17.52 -5.57 -3.09
N GLN A 202 -16.45 -6.25 -2.63
CA GLN A 202 -15.13 -6.20 -3.28
C GLN A 202 -15.04 -7.01 -4.59
N GLY A 203 -16.09 -7.77 -4.95
CA GLY A 203 -16.15 -8.48 -6.25
C GLY A 203 -16.29 -7.53 -7.43
N GLN A 204 -16.69 -6.28 -7.18
CA GLN A 204 -16.88 -5.23 -8.20
C GLN A 204 -16.07 -3.99 -7.83
N ILE A 205 -15.27 -3.50 -8.78
CA ILE A 205 -14.39 -2.35 -8.56
C ILE A 205 -15.19 -1.04 -8.64
N GLU A 206 -16.21 -1.00 -9.48
CA GLU A 206 -17.05 0.17 -9.70
C GLU A 206 -18.34 0.09 -8.87
N PRO A 207 -18.74 1.19 -8.20
CA PRO A 207 -19.99 1.19 -7.46
C PRO A 207 -21.19 1.15 -8.40
N ASP A 208 -22.23 0.41 -8.03
CA ASP A 208 -23.51 0.36 -8.73
C ASP A 208 -24.17 1.74 -8.84
N TRP A 209 -23.97 2.58 -7.83
CA TRP A 209 -24.37 3.98 -7.86
C TRP A 209 -23.55 4.84 -6.89
N ARG A 210 -23.55 6.15 -7.16
CA ARG A 210 -22.97 7.18 -6.31
C ARG A 210 -24.01 8.24 -5.98
N CYS A 211 -23.99 8.73 -4.76
CA CYS A 211 -24.81 9.83 -4.27
C CYS A 211 -23.91 10.90 -3.64
N TYR A 212 -24.17 12.17 -3.93
CA TYR A 212 -23.45 13.30 -3.35
C TYR A 212 -24.37 14.08 -2.40
N TYR A 213 -23.79 14.59 -1.32
CA TYR A 213 -24.47 15.40 -0.30
C TYR A 213 -23.82 16.78 -0.26
N ASP A 214 -24.66 17.82 -0.16
CA ASP A 214 -24.26 19.23 -0.21
C ASP A 214 -23.72 19.78 1.12
#